data_AF-A0A8C2ZLY9-F1
#
_entry.id   AF-A0A8C2ZLY9-F1
#
_cell.length_a   1.000
_cell.length_b   1.000
_cell.length_c   1.000
_cell.angle_alpha   90.00
_cell.angle_beta   90.00
_cell.angle_gamma   90.00
#
_symmetry.space_group_name_H-M   'P 1'
#
loop_
_entity.id
_entity.type
_entity.pdbx_description
1 polymer ?
#
loop_
_entity_poly.entity_id
_entity_poly.type
_entity_poly.pdbx_seq_one_letter_code
_entity_poly.pdbx_strand_id
1 'polypeptide(L)' 'QEEMRRVRRKIGNKEKVFGCDLLEHLTASSQEVPQVLQCCSEFLEKHGVVDGIYRLSGVSSNIQKLR' A
#
# COMPACT_ATOMS: atom_id res chain seq x y z
N GLN A 1 -26.24 33.02 12.70
CA GLN A 1 -24.86 33.49 12.90
C GLN A 1 -24.08 32.26 13.36
N GLU A 2 -23.90 31.33 12.44
CA GLU A 2 -22.64 31.12 11.69
C GLU A 2 -21.66 30.31 12.55
N GLU A 3 -21.99 29.03 12.70
CA GLU A 3 -21.10 28.06 13.32
C GLU A 3 -20.02 27.69 12.29
N MET A 4 -18.88 28.36 12.41
CA MET A 4 -17.71 28.20 11.57
C MET A 4 -17.22 26.75 11.66
N ARG A 5 -17.67 25.91 10.72
CA ARG A 5 -17.21 24.54 10.52
C ARG A 5 -15.72 24.64 10.23
N ARG A 6 -14.87 24.41 11.25
CA ARG A 6 -13.42 24.32 11.10
C ARG A 6 -13.13 23.24 10.07
N VAL A 7 -12.92 23.65 8.83
CA VAL A 7 -12.30 22.83 7.80
C VAL A 7 -10.86 22.63 8.28
N ARG A 8 -10.66 21.59 9.10
CA ARG A 8 -9.35 20.98 9.26
C ARG A 8 -8.97 20.53 7.86
N ARG A 9 -8.18 21.36 7.18
CA ARG A 9 -7.39 20.93 6.01
C ARG A 9 -6.66 19.68 6.48
N LYS A 10 -7.13 18.50 6.07
CA LYS A 10 -6.50 17.22 6.38
C LYS A 10 -5.13 17.27 5.71
N ILE A 11 -4.12 17.66 6.48
CA ILE A 11 -2.71 17.51 6.10
C ILE A 11 -2.52 16.02 5.84
N GLY A 12 -2.35 15.68 4.56
CA GLY A 12 -1.94 14.37 4.06
C GLY A 12 -2.77 13.19 4.58
N ASN A 13 -3.89 12.90 3.94
CA ASN A 13 -4.39 11.52 3.97
C ASN A 13 -3.33 10.69 3.25
N LYS A 14 -2.33 10.15 3.98
CA LYS A 14 -1.51 9.07 3.46
C LYS A 14 -2.52 7.98 3.11
N GLU A 15 -2.79 7.79 1.82
CA GLU A 15 -3.70 6.74 1.37
C GLU A 15 -3.28 5.45 2.08
N LYS A 16 -4.19 4.90 2.88
CA LYS A 16 -3.91 3.66 3.58
C LYS A 16 -3.83 2.59 2.51
N VAL A 17 -2.62 2.13 2.19
CA VAL A 17 -2.42 1.03 1.24
C VAL A 17 -2.78 -0.30 1.89
N PHE A 18 -2.41 -0.50 3.16
CA PHE A 18 -2.65 -1.75 3.89
C PHE A 18 -3.87 -1.70 4.80
N GLY A 19 -4.69 -2.75 4.77
CA GLY A 19 -5.88 -2.90 5.61
C GLY A 19 -7.03 -1.97 5.23
N CYS A 20 -7.06 -1.48 3.99
CA CYS A 20 -8.18 -0.75 3.40
C CYS A 20 -9.05 -1.69 2.54
N ASP A 21 -10.24 -1.22 2.17
CA ASP A 21 -11.07 -1.91 1.19
C ASP A 21 -10.43 -1.83 -0.20
N LEU A 22 -10.41 -2.97 -0.91
CA LEU A 22 -9.76 -3.07 -2.22
C LEU A 22 -10.47 -2.21 -3.26
N LEU A 23 -11.80 -2.21 -3.30
CA LEU A 23 -12.57 -1.46 -4.31
C LEU A 23 -12.40 0.04 -4.10
N GLU A 24 -12.43 0.52 -2.85
CA GLU A 24 -12.14 1.91 -2.53
C GLU A 24 -10.73 2.31 -2.98
N HIS A 25 -9.72 1.46 -2.73
CA HIS A 25 -8.33 1.72 -3.11
C HIS A 25 -8.13 1.80 -4.63
N LEU A 26 -8.73 0.86 -5.38
CA LEU A 26 -8.66 0.85 -6.84
C LEU A 26 -9.40 2.04 -7.45
N THR A 27 -10.56 2.40 -6.88
CA THR A 27 -11.34 3.57 -7.32
C THR A 27 -10.57 4.87 -7.07
N ALA A 28 -9.95 5.02 -5.89
CA ALA A 28 -9.19 6.21 -5.52
C ALA A 28 -7.93 6.37 -6.39
N SER A 29 -7.22 5.27 -6.67
CA SER A 29 -5.99 5.28 -7.47
C SER A 29 -6.25 5.26 -8.98
N SER A 30 -7.49 4.98 -9.43
CA SER A 30 -7.82 4.75 -10.84
C SER A 30 -6.91 3.68 -11.49
N GLN A 31 -6.68 2.60 -10.76
CA GLN A 31 -5.87 1.46 -11.21
C GLN A 31 -6.72 0.18 -11.17
N GLU A 32 -6.38 -0.80 -12.02
CA GLU A 32 -7.01 -2.13 -12.00
C GLU A 32 -6.33 -3.06 -10.99
N VAL A 33 -5.05 -2.80 -10.68
CA VAL A 33 -4.24 -3.58 -9.72
C VAL A 33 -3.51 -2.60 -8.78
N PRO A 34 -3.48 -2.84 -7.46
CA PRO A 34 -2.75 -1.96 -6.54
C PRO A 34 -1.26 -1.87 -6.91
N GLN A 35 -0.72 -0.64 -6.96
CA GLN A 35 0.67 -0.40 -7.38
C GLN A 35 1.69 -1.20 -6.55
N VAL A 36 1.45 -1.38 -5.25
CA VAL A 36 2.32 -2.19 -4.38
C VAL A 36 2.45 -3.63 -4.87
N LEU A 37 1.37 -4.22 -5.39
CA LEU A 37 1.39 -5.59 -5.91
C LEU A 37 2.15 -5.66 -7.24
N GLN A 38 1.99 -4.67 -8.12
CA GLN A 38 2.73 -4.57 -9.37
C GLN A 38 4.24 -4.49 -9.09
N CYS A 39 4.67 -3.51 -8.29
CA CYS A 39 6.08 -3.30 -7.96
C CYS A 39 6.72 -4.53 -7.27
N CYS A 40 6.01 -5.15 -6.33
CA CYS A 40 6.53 -6.33 -5.64
C CYS A 40 6.66 -7.53 -6.60
N SER A 41 5.70 -7.73 -7.50
CA SER A 41 5.73 -8.84 -8.46
C SER A 41 6.87 -8.66 -9.46
N GLU A 42 7.01 -7.48 -10.06
CA GLU A 42 8.12 -7.16 -10.98
C GLU A 42 9.49 -7.34 -10.32
N PHE A 43 9.64 -6.90 -9.06
CA PHE A 43 10.89 -7.08 -8.33
C PHE A 43 11.20 -8.56 -8.08
N LEU A 44 10.20 -9.36 -7.71
CA LEU A 44 10.39 -10.78 -7.45
C LEU A 44 10.70 -11.56 -8.73
N GLU A 45 10.05 -11.24 -9.85
CA GLU A 45 10.35 -11.84 -11.16
C GLU A 45 11.78 -11.56 -11.59
N LYS A 46 12.28 -10.35 -11.33
CA LYS A 46 13.63 -9.93 -11.72
C LYS A 46 14.72 -10.43 -10.76
N HIS A 47 14.44 -10.52 -9.47
CA HIS A 47 15.47 -10.69 -8.43
C HIS A 47 15.18 -11.78 -7.39
N GLY A 48 13.92 -12.20 -7.27
CA GLY A 48 13.42 -12.98 -6.13
C GLY A 48 13.18 -14.46 -6.42
N VAL A 49 13.30 -14.92 -7.67
CA VAL A 49 13.12 -16.33 -8.05
C VAL A 49 14.28 -17.16 -7.51
N VAL A 50 14.14 -17.60 -6.26
CA VAL A 50 15.12 -18.38 -5.50
C VAL A 50 14.44 -19.55 -4.78
N ASP A 51 15.24 -20.50 -4.30
CA ASP A 51 14.74 -21.64 -3.53
C ASP A 51 13.98 -21.18 -2.29
N GLY A 52 12.71 -21.61 -2.20
CA GLY A 52 11.85 -21.24 -1.08
C GLY A 52 11.30 -19.82 -1.14
N ILE A 53 11.29 -19.16 -2.30
CA ILE A 53 10.48 -17.95 -2.55
C ILE A 53 9.04 -18.15 -2.03
N TYR A 54 8.50 -17.11 -1.39
CA TYR A 54 7.20 -17.10 -0.69
C TYR A 54 7.04 -18.06 0.50
N ARG A 55 7.96 -19.01 0.72
CA ARG A 55 7.93 -19.97 1.85
C ARG A 55 8.83 -19.53 3.01
N LEU A 56 10.04 -19.08 2.70
CA LEU A 56 11.00 -18.63 3.72
C LEU A 56 10.63 -17.23 4.21
N SER A 57 10.55 -17.07 5.54
CA SER A 57 10.18 -15.80 6.16
C SER A 57 11.27 -14.74 5.97
N GLY A 58 10.86 -13.55 5.55
CA GLY A 58 11.72 -12.36 5.55
C GLY A 58 11.93 -11.80 6.96
N VAL A 59 12.84 -10.82 7.06
CA VAL A 59 13.12 -10.13 8.32
C VAL A 59 11.95 -9.21 8.69
N SER A 60 11.29 -9.49 9.82
CA SER A 60 10.09 -8.77 10.27
C SER A 60 10.27 -7.24 10.35
N SER A 61 11.41 -6.76 10.86
CA SER A 61 11.69 -5.32 10.97
C SER A 61 11.84 -4.63 9.61
N ASN A 62 12.27 -5.34 8.56
CA ASN A 62 12.32 -4.78 7.21
C ASN A 62 10.92 -4.70 6.59
N ILE A 63 10.08 -5.72 6.83
CA ILE A 63 8.69 -5.74 6.35
C ILE A 63 7.88 -4.60 6.99
N GLN A 64 8.03 -4.36 8.29
CA GLN A 64 7.35 -3.26 8.98
C GLN A 64 7.78 -1.87 8.50
N LYS A 65 9.01 -1.71 8.02
CA LYS A 65 9.48 -0.44 7.44
C LYS A 65 8.97 -0.20 6.02
N LEU A 66 8.72 -1.28 5.27
CA LEU A 66 8.18 -1.21 3.91
C LEU A 66 6.67 -0.90 3.90
N ARG A 67 5.98 -1.32 4.95
CA ARG A 67 4.54 -1.13 5.17
C ARG A 67 4.20 0.30 5.60
#